data_AF-A0A1V4Z4S5-F1
#
_entry.id   AF-A0A1V4Z4S5-F1
#
_cell.length_a   1.000
_cell.length_b   1.000
_cell.length_c   1.000
_cell.angle_alpha   90.00
_cell.angle_beta   90.00
_cell.angle_gamma   90.00
#
_symmetry.space_group_name_H-M   'P 1'
#
loop_
_entity.id
_entity.type
_entity.pdbx_description
1 polymer ?
#
loop_
_entity_poly.entity_id
_entity_poly.type
_entity_poly.pdbx_seq_one_letter_code
_entity_poly.pdbx_strand_id
1 'polypeptide(L)'
;MSGEVDVLHPARDAAFQMAEDLAAHILENSNTYHALAGQDDYPGRDRLRFAVLLVMFEEMGKLMALVQQCERAAKADYLNVRVEDFHNHCLNGRKATAQILEELRTAERASLTLGRKDIKLSEEPAFAKEDFCSLKERLLYMVADERARNLDFVPPGALMDRYATIIERNTLAAGDYIHDLGRALGLWLQLGLKPKVREGEPHSIRYS
;
A
#
# COMPACT_ATOMS: atom_id res chain seq x y z
N MET A 1 -25.57 10.26 10.89
CA MET A 1 -25.99 8.88 11.18
C MET A 1 -25.06 8.33 12.24
N SER A 2 -25.58 7.66 13.26
CA SER A 2 -24.85 7.16 14.44
C SER A 2 -23.68 6.27 13.99
N GLY A 3 -22.47 6.82 14.10
CA GLY A 3 -21.23 6.22 13.61
C GLY A 3 -20.62 5.27 14.63
N GLU A 4 -21.19 4.08 14.74
CA GLU A 4 -20.41 2.96 15.25
C GLU A 4 -19.30 2.69 14.23
N VAL A 5 -18.06 2.92 14.66
CA VAL A 5 -16.86 2.45 13.95
C VAL A 5 -17.05 0.96 13.74
N ASP A 6 -16.90 0.48 12.50
CA ASP A 6 -16.98 -0.95 12.24
C ASP A 6 -15.76 -1.62 12.91
N VAL A 7 -16.03 -2.38 13.98
CA VAL A 7 -15.02 -3.03 14.80
C VAL A 7 -15.21 -4.54 14.74
N LEU A 8 -14.19 -5.23 14.26
CA LEU A 8 -14.10 -6.68 14.25
C LEU A 8 -13.13 -7.16 15.32
N HIS A 9 -13.39 -8.35 15.86
CA HIS A 9 -12.55 -9.00 16.87
C HIS A 9 -12.15 -10.42 16.44
N PRO A 10 -11.44 -10.58 15.30
CA PRO A 10 -10.92 -11.89 14.90
C PRO A 10 -10.03 -12.50 15.98
N ALA A 11 -10.06 -13.83 16.05
CA ALA A 11 -9.08 -14.59 16.82
C ALA A 11 -7.65 -14.23 16.35
N ARG A 12 -6.69 -14.25 17.27
CA ARG A 12 -5.31 -13.83 17.01
C ARG A 12 -4.71 -14.50 15.78
N ASP A 13 -4.82 -15.82 15.66
CA ASP A 13 -4.30 -16.57 14.51
C ASP A 13 -4.93 -16.10 13.19
N ALA A 14 -6.25 -15.87 13.18
CA ALA A 14 -6.95 -15.38 12.00
C ALA A 14 -6.53 -13.94 11.64
N ALA A 15 -6.27 -13.09 12.62
CA ALA A 15 -5.79 -11.73 12.39
C ALA A 15 -4.39 -11.67 11.79
N PHE A 16 -3.49 -12.55 12.25
CA PHE A 16 -2.16 -12.71 11.67
C PHE A 16 -2.23 -13.24 10.24
N GLN A 17 -3.06 -14.26 9.99
CA GLN A 17 -3.29 -14.77 8.63
C GLN A 17 -3.84 -13.67 7.72
N MET A 18 -4.83 -12.89 8.17
CA MET A 18 -5.38 -11.78 7.38
C MET A 18 -4.33 -10.72 7.04
N ALA A 19 -3.38 -10.45 7.93
CA ALA A 19 -2.30 -9.51 7.65
C ALA A 19 -1.35 -10.03 6.57
N GLU A 20 -1.04 -11.33 6.60
CA GLU A 20 -0.24 -11.96 5.55
C GLU A 20 -0.96 -12.01 4.20
N ASP A 21 -2.23 -12.43 4.20
CA ASP A 21 -3.03 -12.50 2.98
C ASP A 21 -3.16 -11.11 2.34
N LEU A 22 -3.36 -10.08 3.15
CA LEU A 22 -3.39 -8.70 2.69
C LEU A 22 -2.02 -8.23 2.15
N ALA A 23 -0.92 -8.62 2.79
CA ALA A 23 0.40 -8.32 2.28
C ALA A 23 0.65 -8.99 0.92
N ALA A 24 0.29 -10.27 0.78
CA ALA A 24 0.36 -10.99 -0.50
C ALA A 24 -0.48 -10.28 -1.58
N HIS A 25 -1.71 -9.89 -1.24
CA HIS A 25 -2.61 -9.21 -2.18
C HIS A 25 -2.06 -7.85 -2.67
N ILE A 26 -1.45 -7.05 -1.78
CA ILE A 26 -0.80 -5.79 -2.18
C ILE A 26 0.36 -6.06 -3.15
N LEU A 27 1.09 -7.16 -2.96
CA LEU A 27 2.20 -7.54 -3.85
C LEU A 27 1.69 -8.03 -5.22
N GLU A 28 0.53 -8.69 -5.28
CA GLU A 28 -0.17 -8.99 -6.54
C GLU A 28 -0.60 -7.71 -7.28
N ASN A 29 -1.11 -6.72 -6.53
CA ASN A 29 -1.43 -5.40 -7.09
C ASN A 29 -0.17 -4.67 -7.58
N SER A 30 0.96 -4.81 -6.88
CA SER A 30 2.26 -4.30 -7.34
C SER A 30 2.72 -4.98 -8.64
N ASN A 31 2.54 -6.30 -8.78
CA ASN A 31 2.82 -7.00 -10.04
C ASN A 31 1.95 -6.47 -11.18
N THR A 32 0.67 -6.20 -10.91
CA THR A 32 -0.24 -5.58 -11.89
C THR A 32 0.24 -4.19 -12.30
N TYR A 33 0.69 -3.38 -11.33
CA TYR A 33 1.28 -2.08 -11.61
C TYR A 33 2.51 -2.19 -12.52
N HIS A 34 3.44 -3.11 -12.23
CA HIS A 34 4.65 -3.30 -13.01
C HIS A 34 4.37 -3.85 -14.42
N ALA A 35 3.37 -4.72 -14.56
CA ALA A 35 2.92 -5.17 -15.87
C ALA A 35 2.42 -4.01 -16.74
N LEU A 36 1.71 -3.04 -16.15
CA LEU A 36 1.28 -1.82 -16.84
C LEU A 36 2.46 -0.87 -17.15
N ALA A 37 3.40 -0.73 -16.21
CA ALA A 37 4.56 0.15 -16.37
C ALA A 37 5.54 -0.36 -17.44
N GLY A 38 5.64 -1.68 -17.61
CA GLY A 38 6.52 -2.33 -18.59
C GLY A 38 5.97 -2.40 -20.02
N GLN A 39 4.70 -2.02 -20.24
CA GLN A 39 4.12 -1.95 -21.58
C GLN A 39 4.52 -0.67 -22.32
N ASP A 40 4.47 -0.72 -23.65
CA ASP A 40 4.63 0.46 -24.51
C ASP A 40 3.65 1.57 -24.12
N ASP A 41 3.99 2.82 -24.41
CA ASP A 41 3.15 3.95 -24.05
C ASP A 41 1.85 3.94 -24.85
N TYR A 42 0.70 3.96 -24.15
CA TYR A 42 -0.63 4.02 -24.76
C TYR A 42 -1.55 4.98 -23.99
N PRO A 43 -2.55 5.57 -24.67
CA PRO A 43 -3.48 6.50 -24.03
C PRO A 43 -4.17 5.87 -22.81
N GLY A 44 -4.02 6.50 -21.64
CA GLY A 44 -4.65 6.03 -20.39
C GLY A 44 -3.81 5.03 -19.58
N ARG A 45 -2.61 4.65 -20.03
CA ARG A 45 -1.69 3.79 -19.25
C ARG A 45 -1.43 4.36 -17.85
N ASP A 46 -1.05 5.64 -17.77
CA ASP A 46 -0.75 6.29 -16.49
C ASP A 46 -1.99 6.45 -15.60
N ARG A 47 -3.17 6.59 -16.21
CA ARG A 47 -4.45 6.58 -15.49
C ARG A 47 -4.71 5.22 -14.81
N LEU A 48 -4.44 4.13 -15.53
CA LEU A 48 -4.60 2.77 -15.00
C LEU A 48 -3.54 2.46 -13.94
N ARG A 49 -2.27 2.82 -14.18
CA ARG A 49 -1.19 2.73 -13.19
C ARG A 49 -1.57 3.47 -11.90
N PHE A 50 -2.11 4.67 -12.02
CA PHE A 50 -2.52 5.44 -10.86
C PHE A 50 -3.74 4.84 -10.15
N ALA A 51 -4.71 4.28 -10.88
CA ALA A 51 -5.85 3.58 -10.27
C ALA A 51 -5.41 2.36 -9.46
N VAL A 52 -4.43 1.59 -9.94
CA VAL A 52 -3.82 0.49 -9.18
C VAL A 52 -3.10 1.01 -7.94
N LEU A 53 -2.33 2.11 -8.07
CA LEU A 53 -1.66 2.72 -6.92
C LEU A 53 -2.64 3.16 -5.83
N LEU A 54 -3.80 3.72 -6.17
CA LEU A 54 -4.80 4.09 -5.16
C LEU A 54 -5.31 2.88 -4.38
N VAL A 55 -5.50 1.74 -5.04
CA VAL A 55 -5.85 0.48 -4.36
C VAL A 55 -4.72 0.04 -3.43
N MET A 56 -3.48 0.09 -3.91
CA MET A 56 -2.31 -0.24 -3.09
C MET A 56 -2.16 0.68 -1.87
N PHE A 57 -2.42 1.99 -2.00
CA PHE A 57 -2.44 2.92 -0.87
C PHE A 57 -3.51 2.53 0.15
N GLU A 58 -4.73 2.27 -0.31
CA GLU A 58 -5.84 1.85 0.55
C GLU A 58 -5.49 0.59 1.36
N GLU A 59 -5.01 -0.45 0.67
CA GLU A 59 -4.66 -1.73 1.27
C GLU A 59 -3.45 -1.63 2.19
N MET A 60 -2.45 -0.83 1.84
CA MET A 60 -1.32 -0.56 2.72
C MET A 60 -1.79 0.09 4.03
N GLY A 61 -2.75 1.02 3.95
CA GLY A 61 -3.34 1.63 5.15
C GLY A 61 -4.01 0.62 6.07
N LYS A 62 -4.72 -0.36 5.48
CA LYS A 62 -5.32 -1.48 6.21
C LYS A 62 -4.26 -2.38 6.83
N LEU A 63 -3.22 -2.75 6.06
CA LEU A 63 -2.15 -3.61 6.51
C LEU A 63 -1.44 -3.00 7.71
N MET A 64 -1.12 -1.72 7.64
CA MET A 64 -0.47 -1.00 8.72
C MET A 64 -1.30 -0.95 10.00
N ALA A 65 -2.60 -0.68 9.88
CA ALA A 65 -3.51 -0.69 11.02
C ALA A 65 -3.58 -2.09 11.64
N LEU A 66 -3.69 -3.14 10.80
CA LEU A 66 -3.77 -4.51 11.26
C LEU A 66 -2.48 -4.98 11.94
N VAL A 67 -1.31 -4.67 11.37
CA VAL A 67 0.00 -4.98 11.96
C VAL A 67 0.13 -4.39 13.36
N GLN A 68 -0.24 -3.12 13.54
CA GLN A 68 -0.20 -2.46 14.85
C GLN A 68 -1.12 -3.14 15.87
N GLN A 69 -2.29 -3.60 15.44
CA GLN A 69 -3.25 -4.25 16.33
C GLN A 69 -2.82 -5.69 16.67
N CYS A 70 -2.24 -6.42 15.72
CA CYS A 70 -1.60 -7.72 15.96
C CYS A 70 -0.46 -7.58 16.97
N GLU A 71 0.41 -6.56 16.83
CA GLU A 71 1.48 -6.28 17.78
C GLU A 71 0.95 -5.95 19.18
N ARG A 72 -0.08 -5.10 19.28
CA ARG A 72 -0.72 -4.76 20.57
C ARG A 72 -1.31 -5.98 21.25
N ALA A 73 -2.05 -6.80 20.50
CA ALA A 73 -2.64 -8.03 21.02
C ALA A 73 -1.56 -9.03 21.46
N ALA A 74 -0.47 -9.16 20.71
CA ALA A 74 0.67 -10.00 21.09
C ALA A 74 1.31 -9.53 22.40
N LYS A 75 1.57 -8.22 22.55
CA LYS A 75 2.18 -7.65 23.77
C LYS A 75 1.30 -7.78 25.01
N ALA A 76 -0.02 -7.69 24.84
CA ALA A 76 -0.99 -7.78 25.93
C ALA A 76 -1.54 -9.20 26.15
N ASP A 77 -1.07 -10.19 25.38
CA ASP A 77 -1.56 -11.56 25.32
C ASP A 77 -3.09 -11.67 25.13
N TYR A 78 -3.65 -10.81 24.29
CA TYR A 78 -5.06 -10.88 23.92
C TYR A 78 -5.31 -12.03 22.95
N LEU A 79 -6.39 -12.77 23.20
CA LEU A 79 -6.86 -13.84 22.33
C LEU A 79 -7.45 -13.34 21.01
N ASN A 80 -7.95 -12.09 21.00
CA ASN A 80 -8.56 -11.45 19.85
C ASN A 80 -7.84 -10.14 19.51
N VAL A 81 -7.77 -9.84 18.22
CA VAL A 81 -7.21 -8.58 17.72
C VAL A 81 -8.35 -7.63 17.41
N ARG A 82 -8.26 -6.37 17.87
CA ARG A 82 -9.25 -5.34 17.53
C ARG A 82 -8.92 -4.76 16.15
N VAL A 83 -9.81 -4.91 15.18
CA VAL A 83 -9.66 -4.37 13.83
C VAL A 83 -10.75 -3.31 13.62
N GLU A 84 -10.34 -2.06 13.43
CA GLU A 84 -11.24 -0.91 13.27
C GLU A 84 -11.15 -0.33 11.86
N ASP A 85 -12.27 0.16 11.34
CA ASP A 85 -12.32 0.91 10.08
C ASP A 85 -11.70 0.18 8.89
N PHE A 86 -11.67 -1.16 8.93
CA PHE A 86 -10.98 -1.99 7.94
C PHE A 86 -11.56 -1.79 6.53
N HIS A 87 -12.87 -1.60 6.45
CA HIS A 87 -13.59 -1.35 5.20
C HIS A 87 -13.68 0.14 4.83
N ASN A 88 -13.11 1.05 5.64
CA ASN A 88 -13.10 2.47 5.34
C ASN A 88 -11.99 2.84 4.34
N HIS A 89 -12.27 2.58 3.06
CA HIS A 89 -11.36 2.83 1.94
C HIS A 89 -10.70 4.22 2.00
N CYS A 90 -11.50 5.25 2.24
CA CYS A 90 -11.03 6.64 2.25
C CYS A 90 -10.09 6.95 3.42
N LEU A 91 -10.38 6.44 4.61
CA LEU A 91 -9.55 6.68 5.78
C LEU A 91 -8.21 5.96 5.60
N ASN A 92 -8.24 4.71 5.16
CA ASN A 92 -7.06 3.88 5.00
C ASN A 92 -6.14 4.42 3.91
N GLY A 93 -6.70 4.79 2.76
CA GLY A 93 -5.94 5.40 1.67
C GLY A 93 -5.27 6.72 2.05
N ARG A 94 -5.96 7.61 2.77
CA ARG A 94 -5.38 8.88 3.25
C ARG A 94 -4.25 8.67 4.24
N LYS A 95 -4.41 7.77 5.20
CA LYS A 95 -3.37 7.44 6.19
C LYS A 95 -2.11 6.91 5.51
N ALA A 96 -2.27 5.95 4.59
CA ALA A 96 -1.16 5.38 3.85
C ALA A 96 -0.47 6.41 2.96
N THR A 97 -1.24 7.22 2.22
CA THR A 97 -0.70 8.29 1.37
C THR A 97 0.16 9.23 2.18
N ALA A 98 -0.33 9.72 3.33
CA ALA A 98 0.43 10.62 4.19
C ALA A 98 1.75 10.00 4.66
N GLN A 99 1.72 8.72 5.05
CA GLN A 99 2.91 8.04 5.52
C GLN A 99 3.92 7.79 4.39
N ILE A 100 3.49 7.27 3.25
CA ILE A 100 4.39 6.97 2.12
C ILE A 100 5.04 8.24 1.59
N LEU A 101 4.32 9.36 1.57
CA LEU A 101 4.89 10.66 1.22
C LEU A 101 5.95 11.12 2.24
N GLU A 102 5.74 10.87 3.53
CA GLU A 102 6.73 11.22 4.55
C GLU A 102 7.98 10.33 4.46
N GLU A 103 7.81 9.04 4.17
CA GLU A 103 8.92 8.12 3.94
C GLU A 103 9.73 8.50 2.71
N LEU A 104 9.06 8.87 1.61
CA LEU A 104 9.72 9.38 0.41
C LEU A 104 10.57 10.61 0.75
N ARG A 105 10.00 11.60 1.45
CA ARG A 105 10.72 12.81 1.86
C ARG A 105 11.89 12.49 2.78
N THR A 106 11.73 11.53 3.68
CA THR A 106 12.80 11.09 4.58
C THR A 106 13.95 10.46 3.80
N ALA A 107 13.65 9.58 2.84
CA ALA A 107 14.65 8.95 1.97
C ALA A 107 15.38 9.96 1.08
N GLU A 108 14.65 10.94 0.53
CA GLU A 108 15.23 12.01 -0.28
C GLU A 108 16.15 12.91 0.54
N ARG A 109 15.72 13.33 1.74
CA ARG A 109 16.56 14.11 2.67
C ARG A 109 17.82 13.36 3.07
N ALA A 110 17.71 12.08 3.43
CA ALA A 110 18.85 11.25 3.78
C ALA A 110 19.85 11.16 2.61
N SER A 111 19.35 11.00 1.39
CA SER A 111 20.20 10.90 0.21
C SER A 111 20.92 12.22 -0.11
N LEU A 112 20.26 13.36 0.09
CA LEU A 112 20.88 14.69 0.00
C LEU A 112 21.98 14.87 1.06
N THR A 113 21.75 14.42 2.30
CA THR A 113 22.76 14.44 3.36
C THR A 113 23.98 13.57 3.02
N LEU A 114 23.77 12.45 2.32
CA LEU A 114 24.83 11.58 1.81
C LEU A 114 25.54 12.13 0.55
N GLY A 115 25.21 13.35 0.11
CA GLY A 115 25.93 14.06 -0.96
C GLY A 115 25.46 13.73 -2.38
N ARG A 116 24.32 13.04 -2.55
CA ARG A 116 23.72 12.85 -3.88
C ARG A 116 23.11 14.17 -4.37
N LYS A 117 23.63 14.70 -5.48
CA LYS A 117 23.24 16.01 -6.05
C LYS A 117 22.15 15.94 -7.11
N ASP A 118 21.84 14.72 -7.55
CA ASP A 118 20.85 14.38 -8.57
C ASP A 118 19.42 14.25 -8.02
N ILE A 119 19.26 14.25 -6.69
CA ILE A 119 17.97 14.09 -6.03
C ILE A 119 17.35 15.45 -5.75
N LYS A 120 16.12 15.64 -6.23
CA LYS A 120 15.25 16.76 -5.86
C LYS A 120 14.24 16.27 -4.83
N LEU A 121 13.95 17.11 -3.83
CA LEU A 121 12.85 16.87 -2.91
C LEU A 121 11.54 16.87 -3.69
N SER A 122 10.74 15.83 -3.52
CA SER A 122 9.43 15.74 -4.12
C SER A 122 8.51 16.80 -3.51
N GLU A 123 7.90 17.62 -4.37
CA GLU A 123 6.82 18.52 -3.97
C GLU A 123 5.59 17.70 -3.54
N GLU A 124 4.67 18.35 -2.81
CA GLU A 124 3.41 17.71 -2.46
C GLU A 124 2.61 17.43 -3.75
N PRO A 125 2.30 16.16 -4.03
CA PRO A 125 1.66 15.80 -5.29
C PRO A 125 0.21 16.32 -5.30
N ALA A 126 -0.26 16.75 -6.47
CA ALA A 126 -1.58 17.36 -6.61
C ALA A 126 -2.72 16.45 -6.12
N PHE A 127 -2.64 15.13 -6.37
CA PHE A 127 -3.66 14.19 -5.88
C PHE A 127 -3.79 14.12 -4.35
N ALA A 128 -2.75 14.49 -3.59
CA ALA A 128 -2.84 14.48 -2.12
C ALA A 128 -3.78 15.57 -1.58
N LYS A 129 -4.09 16.58 -2.39
CA LYS A 129 -5.06 17.65 -2.09
C LYS A 129 -6.48 17.29 -2.49
N GLU A 130 -6.65 16.21 -3.24
CA GLU A 130 -7.94 15.73 -3.71
C GLU A 130 -8.64 14.89 -2.64
N ASP A 131 -9.96 14.75 -2.76
CA ASP A 131 -10.70 13.81 -1.94
C ASP A 131 -10.41 12.37 -2.39
N PHE A 132 -9.70 11.62 -1.53
CA PHE A 132 -9.32 10.24 -1.82
C PHE A 132 -10.51 9.34 -2.13
N CYS A 133 -11.67 9.57 -1.51
CA CYS A 133 -12.87 8.75 -1.75
C CYS A 133 -13.30 8.74 -3.22
N SER A 134 -13.24 9.90 -3.87
CA SER A 134 -13.74 10.10 -5.23
C SER A 134 -12.67 9.94 -6.31
N LEU A 135 -11.39 9.80 -5.93
CA LEU A 135 -10.29 9.66 -6.89
C LEU A 135 -10.43 8.44 -7.81
N LYS A 136 -10.76 7.26 -7.25
CA LYS A 136 -10.91 6.03 -8.05
C LYS A 136 -12.04 6.17 -9.07
N GLU A 137 -13.16 6.76 -8.67
CA GLU A 137 -14.30 6.97 -9.56
C GLU A 137 -13.98 8.00 -10.65
N ARG A 138 -13.33 9.12 -10.31
CA ARG A 138 -12.86 10.12 -11.28
C ARG A 138 -11.87 9.56 -12.29
N LEU A 139 -11.02 8.62 -11.86
CA LEU A 139 -10.07 7.97 -12.76
C LEU A 139 -10.74 6.97 -13.67
N LEU A 140 -11.64 6.12 -13.17
CA LEU A 140 -12.18 5.01 -13.94
C LEU A 140 -13.35 5.42 -14.84
N TYR A 141 -14.22 6.32 -14.35
CA TYR A 141 -15.43 6.72 -15.03
C TYR A 141 -15.28 8.11 -15.64
N MET A 142 -15.63 8.24 -16.93
CA MET A 142 -15.65 9.54 -17.56
C MET A 142 -16.85 10.33 -17.08
N VAL A 143 -16.59 11.41 -16.35
CA VAL A 143 -17.62 12.38 -16.00
C VAL A 143 -18.11 13.08 -17.27
N ALA A 144 -19.42 13.24 -17.41
CA ALA A 144 -20.04 13.88 -18.57
C ALA A 144 -19.53 15.32 -18.78
N ASP A 145 -19.26 16.03 -17.69
CA ASP A 145 -18.70 17.38 -17.66
C ASP A 145 -17.20 17.38 -18.05
N GLU A 146 -16.86 18.06 -19.13
CA GLU A 146 -15.49 18.21 -19.64
C GLU A 146 -14.55 18.92 -18.66
N ARG A 147 -15.06 19.80 -17.80
CA ARG A 147 -14.24 20.47 -16.78
C ARG A 147 -13.84 19.53 -15.64
N ALA A 148 -14.65 18.50 -15.38
CA ALA A 148 -14.36 17.45 -14.40
C ALA A 148 -13.42 16.34 -14.94
N ARG A 149 -13.08 16.38 -16.24
CA ARG A 149 -12.12 15.47 -16.89
C ARG A 149 -10.65 15.89 -16.73
N ASN A 150 -10.37 16.96 -15.98
CA ASN A 150 -9.00 17.34 -15.69
C ASN A 150 -8.29 16.20 -14.91
N LEU A 151 -7.19 15.70 -15.47
CA LEU A 151 -6.32 14.65 -14.92
C LEU A 151 -4.92 15.17 -14.53
N ASP A 152 -4.73 16.48 -14.40
CA ASP A 152 -3.48 17.14 -13.99
C ASP A 152 -3.03 16.70 -12.59
N PHE A 153 -3.94 16.12 -11.80
CA PHE A 153 -3.62 15.54 -10.50
C PHE A 153 -2.88 14.20 -10.59
N VAL A 154 -2.91 13.51 -11.75
CA VAL A 154 -2.22 12.23 -11.94
C VAL A 154 -0.71 12.47 -11.89
N PRO A 155 0.03 11.80 -10.98
CA PRO A 155 1.47 12.03 -10.86
C PRO A 155 2.22 11.58 -12.12
N PRO A 156 3.38 12.19 -12.43
CA PRO A 156 4.26 11.70 -13.48
C PRO A 156 4.68 10.24 -13.23
N GLY A 157 4.86 9.46 -14.31
CA GLY A 157 5.23 8.04 -14.23
C GLY A 157 6.38 7.72 -13.29
N ALA A 158 7.48 8.48 -13.37
CA ALA A 158 8.65 8.26 -12.51
C ALA A 158 8.37 8.47 -11.01
N LEU A 159 7.41 9.34 -10.66
CA LEU A 159 6.99 9.55 -9.28
C LEU A 159 6.06 8.42 -8.83
N MET A 160 5.16 7.97 -9.70
CA MET A 160 4.34 6.78 -9.46
C MET A 160 5.19 5.54 -9.21
N ASP A 161 6.28 5.34 -9.96
CA ASP A 161 7.19 4.21 -9.78
C ASP A 161 7.84 4.22 -8.40
N ARG A 162 8.23 5.40 -7.89
CA ARG A 162 8.76 5.55 -6.53
C ARG A 162 7.72 5.18 -5.47
N TYR A 163 6.46 5.58 -5.65
CA TYR A 163 5.39 5.21 -4.73
C TYR A 163 5.18 3.69 -4.71
N ALA A 164 5.11 3.05 -5.89
CA ALA A 164 5.00 1.61 -6.00
C ALA A 164 6.13 0.89 -5.25
N THR A 165 7.38 1.32 -5.45
CA THR A 165 8.55 0.76 -4.76
C THR A 165 8.49 0.90 -3.24
N ILE A 166 8.06 2.06 -2.73
CA ILE A 166 7.93 2.27 -1.28
C ILE A 166 6.84 1.36 -0.71
N ILE A 167 5.69 1.28 -1.38
CA ILE A 167 4.60 0.38 -0.97
C ILE A 167 5.10 -1.06 -0.93
N GLU A 168 5.68 -1.56 -2.03
CA GLU A 168 6.20 -2.93 -2.11
C GLU A 168 7.19 -3.24 -0.99
N ARG A 169 8.16 -2.35 -0.75
CA ARG A 169 9.14 -2.50 0.33
C ARG A 169 8.47 -2.58 1.69
N ASN A 170 7.51 -1.71 1.96
CA ASN A 170 6.82 -1.68 3.25
C ASN A 170 5.92 -2.88 3.45
N THR A 171 5.25 -3.32 2.39
CA THR A 171 4.43 -4.54 2.39
C THR A 171 5.29 -5.76 2.68
N LEU A 172 6.45 -5.88 2.04
CA LEU A 172 7.41 -6.95 2.33
C LEU A 172 7.86 -6.94 3.78
N ALA A 173 8.31 -5.78 4.26
CA ALA A 173 8.76 -5.64 5.64
C ALA A 173 7.65 -5.95 6.66
N ALA A 174 6.41 -5.54 6.37
CA ALA A 174 5.25 -5.84 7.20
C ALA A 174 4.89 -7.34 7.19
N GLY A 175 4.92 -7.97 6.01
CA GLY A 175 4.69 -9.41 5.86
C GLY A 175 5.72 -10.24 6.62
N ASP A 176 7.01 -9.97 6.41
CA ASP A 176 8.12 -10.63 7.12
C ASP A 176 8.01 -10.44 8.64
N TYR A 177 7.68 -9.22 9.09
CA TYR A 177 7.52 -8.92 10.51
C TYR A 177 6.36 -9.70 11.14
N ILE A 178 5.20 -9.75 10.47
CA ILE A 178 4.03 -10.50 10.97
C ILE A 178 4.32 -12.00 10.99
N HIS A 179 4.98 -12.50 9.96
CA HIS A 179 5.41 -13.89 9.89
C HIS A 179 6.28 -14.27 11.10
N ASP A 180 7.34 -13.50 11.33
CA ASP A 180 8.29 -13.75 12.40
C ASP A 180 7.65 -13.61 13.79
N LEU A 181 6.79 -12.60 13.97
CA LEU A 181 6.04 -12.40 15.21
C LEU A 181 5.07 -13.56 15.46
N GLY A 182 4.31 -13.98 14.44
CA GLY A 182 3.35 -15.08 14.56
C GLY A 182 4.06 -16.40 14.89
N ARG A 183 5.20 -16.66 14.25
CA ARG A 183 6.04 -17.81 14.54
C ARG A 183 6.59 -17.79 15.96
N ALA A 184 7.04 -16.63 16.45
CA ALA A 184 7.56 -16.48 17.81
C ALA A 184 6.49 -16.73 18.88
N LEU A 185 5.23 -16.42 18.57
CA LEU A 185 4.07 -16.66 19.45
C LEU A 185 3.52 -18.09 19.35
N GLY A 186 4.12 -18.96 18.54
CA GLY A 186 3.70 -20.35 18.38
C GLY A 186 2.34 -20.51 17.68
N LEU A 187 1.92 -19.49 16.91
CA LEU A 187 0.67 -19.57 16.15
C LEU A 187 0.85 -20.63 15.04
N TRP A 188 -0.18 -21.44 14.78
CA TRP A 188 -0.16 -22.55 13.82
C TRP A 188 -0.30 -22.05 12.38
N LEU A 189 0.65 -21.24 11.97
CA LEU A 189 0.60 -20.49 10.74
C LEU A 189 1.64 -21.09 9.78
N GLN A 190 1.20 -21.88 8.79
CA GLN A 190 2.02 -22.21 7.62
C GLN A 190 2.04 -21.00 6.68
N LEU A 191 2.86 -20.03 7.04
CA LEU A 191 2.87 -18.73 6.42
C LEU A 191 3.75 -18.75 5.17
N GLY A 192 3.13 -18.50 4.03
CA GLY A 192 3.67 -18.69 2.69
C GLY A 192 4.50 -17.53 2.15
N LEU A 193 4.80 -16.52 2.96
CA LEU A 193 5.59 -15.36 2.53
C LEU A 193 7.09 -15.61 2.71
N LYS A 194 7.66 -16.56 1.96
CA LYS A 194 9.09 -16.48 1.65
C LYS A 194 9.25 -16.12 0.19
N PRO A 195 9.81 -14.94 -0.13
CA PRO A 195 10.08 -14.59 -1.51
C PRO A 195 10.99 -15.67 -2.12
N LYS A 196 10.51 -16.37 -3.15
CA LYS A 196 11.37 -17.23 -3.96
C LYS A 196 12.21 -16.30 -4.84
N VAL A 197 13.44 -16.04 -4.42
CA VAL A 197 14.42 -15.37 -5.27
C VAL A 197 14.76 -16.33 -6.43
N ARG A 198 14.21 -16.07 -7.62
CA ARG A 198 14.67 -16.69 -8.86
C ARG A 198 15.73 -15.79 -9.49
N GLU A 199 16.94 -16.31 -9.63
CA GLU A 199 18.02 -15.61 -10.36
C GLU A 199 17.64 -15.45 -11.84
N GLY A 200 17.76 -14.22 -12.36
CA GLY A 200 17.57 -13.91 -13.78
C GLY A 200 16.17 -13.45 -14.20
N GLU A 201 15.18 -13.48 -13.30
CA GLU A 201 13.83 -12.94 -13.55
C GLU A 201 13.72 -11.49 -13.00
N PRO A 202 12.90 -10.61 -13.62
CA PRO A 202 12.57 -9.32 -13.02
C PRO A 202 12.03 -9.55 -11.60
N HIS A 203 12.28 -8.62 -10.66
CA HIS A 203 11.92 -8.78 -9.24
C HIS A 203 10.42 -9.06 -8.99
N SER A 204 9.58 -8.95 -10.02
CA SER A 204 8.12 -9.06 -10.10
C SER A 204 7.53 -10.48 -10.23
N ILE A 205 8.28 -11.58 -10.05
CA ILE A 205 7.75 -12.96 -10.15
C ILE A 205 7.95 -13.74 -8.82
N ARG A 206 7.75 -13.07 -7.68
CA ARG A 206 8.10 -13.62 -6.35
C ARG A 206 6.95 -14.21 -5.53
N TYR A 207 5.71 -14.05 -5.99
CA TYR A 207 4.51 -14.41 -5.21
C TYR A 207 3.55 -15.20 -6.10
N SER A 208 3.70 -16.52 -6.10
CA SER A 208 2.77 -17.50 -6.68
C SER A 208 2.76 -18.75 -5.82
#